data_AF-A0A0D1EIB3-F1
#
_entry.id   AF-A0A0D1EIB3-F1
#
_cell.length_a   1.000
_cell.length_b   1.000
_cell.length_c   1.000
_cell.angle_alpha   90.00
_cell.angle_beta   90.00
_cell.angle_gamma   90.00
#
_symmetry.space_group_name_H-M   'P 1'
#
loop_
_entity.id
_entity.type
_entity.pdbx_description
1 polymer ?
#
loop_
_entity_poly.entity_id
_entity_poly.type
_entity_poly.pdbx_seq_one_letter_code
_entity_poly.pdbx_strand_id
1 'polypeptide(L)' 'MTDATHAIVHGPGEARVLIMLPPGKGVGFFRDVAAEGLSPGSDMSRINEIAATYGVEFVGPPIEWRPRADDRASVL' A
#
# COMPACT_ATOMS: atom_id res chain seq x y z
N MET A 1 0.32 -17.34 10.52
CA MET A 1 -0.27 -16.13 9.92
C MET A 1 0.33 -16.05 8.53
N THR A 2 -0.47 -16.22 7.49
CA THR A 2 0.04 -16.29 6.10
C THR A 2 0.45 -14.89 5.67
N ASP A 3 1.68 -14.73 5.19
CA ASP A 3 2.14 -13.49 4.55
C ASP A 3 1.28 -13.24 3.32
N ALA A 4 0.49 -12.18 3.36
CA ALA A 4 -0.40 -11.82 2.27
C ALA A 4 0.13 -10.52 1.63
N THR A 5 0.81 -10.66 0.50
CA THR A 5 1.24 -9.50 -0.30
C THR A 5 0.03 -8.91 -1.02
N HIS A 6 -0.11 -7.59 -1.00
CA HIS A 6 -1.21 -6.87 -1.67
C HIS A 6 -0.63 -5.86 -2.65
N ALA A 7 -1.26 -5.71 -3.81
CA ALA A 7 -0.90 -4.72 -4.81
C ALA A 7 -2.15 -3.95 -5.25
N ILE A 8 -2.00 -2.65 -5.47
CA ILE A 8 -3.06 -1.78 -5.96
C ILE A 8 -2.54 -1.09 -7.21
N VAL A 9 -3.25 -1.26 -8.32
CA VAL A 9 -2.97 -0.59 -9.59
C VAL A 9 -4.26 0.08 -10.03
N HIS A 10 -4.18 1.36 -10.42
CA HIS A 10 -5.33 2.11 -10.91
C HIS A 10 -5.03 2.72 -12.30
N GLY A 11 -6.09 2.94 -13.07
CA GLY A 11 -6.01 3.60 -14.37
C GLY A 11 -5.72 5.11 -14.27
N PRO A 12 -5.67 5.83 -15.39
CA PRO A 12 -5.43 7.27 -15.39
C PRO A 12 -6.51 8.02 -14.61
N GLY A 13 -6.10 8.97 -13.76
CA GLY A 13 -6.98 9.78 -12.90
C GLY A 13 -6.63 9.69 -11.42
N GLU A 14 -7.38 10.41 -10.59
CA GLU A 14 -7.31 10.29 -9.12
C GLU A 14 -8.06 9.02 -8.69
N ALA A 15 -7.40 8.18 -7.89
CA ALA A 15 -8.04 7.05 -7.23
C ALA A 15 -8.11 7.30 -5.72
N ARG A 16 -9.21 6.87 -5.09
CA ARG A 16 -9.37 6.89 -3.63
C ARG A 16 -9.39 5.46 -3.12
N VAL A 17 -8.45 5.13 -2.25
CA VAL A 17 -8.31 3.80 -1.67
C VAL A 17 -8.62 3.87 -0.18
N LEU A 18 -9.54 3.02 0.28
CA LEU A 18 -9.75 2.77 1.70
C LEU A 18 -8.97 1.51 2.11
N ILE A 19 -7.98 1.66 2.98
CA ILE A 19 -7.21 0.54 3.53
C ILE A 19 -7.68 0.30 4.96
N MET A 20 -8.27 -0.88 5.19
CA MET A 20 -8.66 -1.33 6.52
C MET A 20 -7.60 -2.27 7.06
N LEU A 21 -7.01 -1.92 8.20
CA LEU A 21 -6.03 -2.75 8.88
C LEU A 21 -6.69 -3.39 10.11
N PRO A 22 -6.39 -4.68 10.40
CA PRO A 22 -6.86 -5.29 11.64
C PRO A 22 -6.30 -4.52 12.85
N PRO A 23 -7.01 -4.54 14.00
CA PRO A 23 -6.52 -3.91 15.22
C PRO A 23 -5.09 -4.37 15.56
N GLY A 24 -4.19 -3.43 15.79
CA GLY A 24 -2.79 -3.72 16.13
C GLY A 24 -1.79 -2.95 15.27
N LYS A 25 -0.77 -3.65 14.77
CA LYS A 25 0.52 -3.08 14.37
C LYS A 25 0.51 -2.13 13.17
N GLY A 26 -0.56 -1.99 12.39
CA GLY A 26 -0.63 -1.03 11.27
C GLY A 26 -1.17 0.35 11.63
N VAL A 27 -1.71 0.52 12.84
CA VAL A 27 -2.38 1.76 13.27
C VAL A 27 -1.36 2.84 13.56
N GLY A 28 -1.30 3.87 12.70
CA GLY A 28 -0.43 5.03 12.88
C GLY A 28 0.58 5.23 11.77
N PHE A 29 0.91 4.19 10.99
CA PHE A 29 1.85 4.26 9.88
C PHE A 29 1.59 5.46 8.95
N PHE A 30 0.38 5.56 8.39
CA PHE A 30 0.03 6.64 7.47
C PHE A 30 0.06 8.03 8.13
N ARG A 31 -0.23 8.10 9.43
CA ARG A 31 -0.20 9.36 10.18
C ARG A 31 1.25 9.84 10.34
N ASP A 32 2.17 8.95 10.67
CA ASP A 32 3.56 9.31 10.92
C ASP A 32 4.28 9.68 9.60
N VAL A 33 3.99 8.96 8.51
CA VAL A 33 4.43 9.35 7.15
C VAL A 33 3.92 10.73 6.77
N ALA A 34 2.64 11.02 7.04
CA ALA A 34 2.04 12.33 6.75
C ALA A 34 2.62 13.45 7.63
N ALA A 35 2.93 13.17 8.90
CA ALA A 35 3.51 14.15 9.82
C ALA A 35 4.91 14.60 9.39
N GLU A 36 5.68 13.71 8.74
CA GLU A 36 6.99 14.03 8.15
C GLU A 36 6.88 14.64 6.73
N GLY A 37 5.68 14.71 6.14
CA GLY A 37 5.47 15.27 4.79
C GLY A 37 6.10 14.44 3.68
N LEU A 38 6.27 13.13 3.90
CA LEU A 38 7.00 12.24 2.99
C LEU A 38 6.15 11.86 1.77
N SER A 39 6.81 11.73 0.63
CA SER A 39 6.21 11.27 -0.62
C SER A 39 6.81 9.94 -1.08
N PRO A 40 6.01 8.95 -1.50
CA PRO A 40 6.53 7.74 -2.13
C PRO A 40 7.36 7.99 -3.41
N GLY A 41 7.27 9.16 -4.02
CA GLY A 41 8.10 9.51 -5.19
C GLY A 41 9.56 9.82 -4.84
N SER A 42 9.83 10.27 -3.61
CA SER A 42 11.15 10.76 -3.18
C SER A 42 11.70 10.07 -1.94
N ASP A 43 10.82 9.55 -1.08
CA ASP A 43 11.16 9.26 0.34
C ASP A 43 10.92 7.81 0.72
N MET A 44 10.86 6.89 -0.26
CA MET A 44 10.56 5.47 0.00
C MET A 44 11.48 4.82 1.03
N SER A 45 12.76 5.19 1.07
CA SER A 45 13.69 4.68 2.09
C SER A 45 13.22 5.02 3.50
N ARG A 46 12.83 6.28 3.74
CA ARG A 46 12.33 6.72 5.05
C ARG A 46 10.96 6.12 5.36
N ILE A 47 10.09 6.03 4.36
CA ILE A 47 8.78 5.38 4.49
C ILE A 47 8.94 3.91 4.92
N ASN A 48 9.92 3.19 4.36
CA ASN A 48 10.21 1.80 4.73
C ASN A 48 10.70 1.64 6.17
N GLU A 49 11.52 2.56 6.67
CA GLU A 49 11.94 2.57 8.08
C GLU A 49 10.76 2.73 9.02
N ILE A 50 9.84 3.65 8.70
CA ILE A 50 8.61 3.84 9.48
C ILE A 50 7.76 2.57 9.39
N ALA A 51 7.55 2.04 8.18
CA ALA A 51 6.74 0.84 7.92
C ALA A 51 7.20 -0.36 8.76
N ALA A 52 8.52 -0.59 8.85
CA ALA A 52 9.09 -1.68 9.65
C ALA A 52 8.69 -1.60 11.14
N THR A 53 8.55 -0.38 11.69
CA THR A 53 8.08 -0.16 13.07
C THR A 53 6.64 -0.64 13.28
N TYR A 54 5.84 -0.59 12.22
CA TYR A 54 4.45 -1.03 12.16
C TYR A 54 4.30 -2.48 11.63
N GLY A 55 5.41 -3.19 11.42
CA GLY A 55 5.38 -4.54 10.83
C GLY A 55 4.81 -4.57 9.42
N VAL A 56 4.92 -3.45 8.69
CA VAL A 56 4.54 -3.31 7.29
C VAL A 56 5.82 -3.34 6.46
N GLU A 57 5.79 -4.05 5.34
CA GLU A 57 6.87 -4.07 4.36
C GLU A 57 6.31 -3.66 3.00
N PHE A 58 6.89 -2.63 2.40
CA PHE A 58 6.60 -2.30 1.00
C PHE A 58 7.60 -3.02 0.11
N VAL A 59 7.11 -4.07 -0.55
CA VAL A 59 7.87 -4.81 -1.54
C VAL A 59 7.60 -4.26 -2.93
N GLY A 60 8.65 -4.16 -3.75
CA GLY A 60 8.57 -3.71 -5.14
C GLY A 60 9.57 -4.48 -6.01
N PRO A 61 9.38 -4.51 -7.35
CA PRO A 61 8.34 -3.85 -8.15
C PRO A 61 6.95 -4.51 -7.95
N PRO A 62 5.86 -3.91 -8.47
CA PRO A 62 4.52 -4.49 -8.36
C PRO A 62 4.55 -5.98 -8.75
N ILE A 63 3.86 -6.81 -7.96
CA ILE A 63 3.61 -8.21 -8.32
C ILE A 63 3.07 -8.22 -9.77
N GLU A 64 3.59 -9.08 -10.65
CA GLU A 64 3.05 -9.21 -12.00
C GLU A 64 1.53 -9.39 -11.91
N TRP A 65 0.79 -8.34 -12.29
CA TRP A 65 -0.65 -8.40 -12.31
C TRP A 65 -1.07 -9.19 -13.54
N ARG A 66 -1.49 -10.44 -13.34
CA ARG A 66 -2.22 -11.22 -14.33
C ARG A 66 -3.72 -11.10 -14.04
N PRO A 67 -4.51 -10.43 -14.89
CA PRO A 67 -5.96 -10.42 -14.74
C PRO A 67 -6.48 -11.86 -14.79
N ARG A 68 -7.45 -12.20 -13.91
CA ARG A 68 -8.16 -13.46 -14.04
C ARG A 68 -9.16 -13.34 -15.18
N ALA A 69 -9.43 -14.44 -15.87
CA ALA A 69 -10.32 -14.47 -17.04
C ALA A 69 -11.76 -13.99 -16.74
N ASP A 70 -12.14 -13.93 -15.47
CA ASP A 70 -13.44 -13.54 -14.94
C ASP A 70 -13.46 -12.16 -14.26
N ASP A 71 -12.33 -11.45 -14.19
CA ASP A 71 -12.26 -10.09 -13.63
C ASP A 71 -12.99 -9.12 -14.58
N ARG A 72 -14.31 -8.99 -14.42
CA ARG A 72 -15.04 -7.85 -14.96
C ARG A 72 -14.51 -6.62 -14.25
N ALA A 73 -13.84 -5.75 -15.00
CA ALA A 73 -13.42 -4.43 -14.52
C ALA A 73 -14.61 -3.78 -13.80
N SER A 74 -14.54 -3.78 -12.48
CA SER A 74 -15.50 -3.09 -11.65
C SER A 74 -15.09 -1.63 -11.74
N VAL A 75 -15.67 -0.95 -12.73
CA VAL A 75 -15.58 0.51 -12.86
C VAL A 75 -16.39 1.06 -11.69
N LEU A 76 -15.69 1.53 -10.67
CA LEU A 76 -16.20 2.48 -9.68
C LEU A 76 -15.66 3.86 -10.04
#